data_AF-A0AAE3T7T4-F1
#
_entry.id   AF-A0AAE3T7T4-F1
#
_cell.length_a   1.000
_cell.length_b   1.000
_cell.length_c   1.000
_cell.angle_alpha   90.00
_cell.angle_beta   90.00
_cell.angle_gamma   90.00
#
_symmetry.space_group_name_H-M   'P 1'
#
loop_
_entity.id
_entity.type
_entity.pdbx_description
1 polymer ?
#
loop_
_entity_poly.entity_id
_entity_poly.type
_entity_poly.pdbx_seq_one_letter_code
_entity_poly.pdbx_strand_id
1 'polypeptide(L)'
;MPTDTPQPPWVAFPALRPETLAMRVGQGVAEPWFDQVWRPYWTSLTPIQRTCYLDAWEASPEWREAIAFVFETLSDLDLDQDAKASEAYLRDHGKRPRKKKRSFLSWLLKR
;
A
#
# COMPACT_ATOMS: atom_id res chain seq x y z
N MET A 1 26.67 9.63 15.71
CA MET A 1 25.34 9.36 15.11
C MET A 1 25.26 10.19 13.84
N PRO A 2 24.97 9.60 12.66
CA PRO A 2 24.78 10.40 11.46
C PRO A 2 23.60 11.36 11.69
N THR A 3 23.83 12.65 11.48
CA THR A 3 22.91 13.73 11.86
C THR A 3 21.66 13.85 10.98
N ASP A 4 21.58 13.03 9.93
CA ASP A 4 20.51 13.00 8.90
C ASP A 4 19.51 11.85 9.06
N THR A 5 19.62 11.05 10.12
CA THR A 5 18.67 9.96 10.35
C THR A 5 17.37 10.53 10.95
N PRO A 6 16.21 10.42 10.27
CA PRO A 6 14.96 10.88 10.86
C PRO A 6 14.66 10.06 12.12
N GLN A 7 14.02 10.69 13.09
CA GLN A 7 13.64 10.03 14.34
C GLN A 7 12.60 8.94 14.06
N PRO A 8 12.60 7.82 14.80
CA PRO A 8 11.59 6.81 14.64
C PRO A 8 10.21 7.30 15.12
N PRO A 9 9.12 6.67 14.65
CA PRO A 9 7.76 7.12 14.91
C PRO A 9 7.42 7.26 16.40
N TRP A 10 7.90 6.34 17.23
CA TRP A 10 7.67 6.37 18.69
C TRP A 10 8.43 7.47 19.42
N VAL A 11 9.49 7.99 18.82
CA VAL A 11 10.24 9.13 19.36
C VAL A 11 9.59 10.44 18.92
N ALA A 12 9.25 10.56 17.63
CA ALA A 12 8.59 11.74 17.09
C ALA A 12 7.18 11.94 17.67
N PHE A 13 6.47 10.84 17.96
CA PHE A 13 5.14 10.84 18.54
C PHE A 13 5.06 9.86 19.72
N PRO A 14 5.38 10.29 20.94
CA PRO A 14 5.39 9.43 22.13
C PRO A 14 4.02 8.83 22.48
N ALA A 15 2.92 9.44 22.00
CA ALA A 15 1.57 8.94 22.19
C ALA A 15 1.20 7.81 21.21
N LEU A 16 2.04 7.52 20.22
CA LEU A 16 1.83 6.40 19.32
C LEU A 16 2.16 5.08 20.00
N ARG A 17 1.27 4.11 19.79
CA ARG A 17 1.50 2.71 20.16
C ARG A 17 1.75 1.87 18.92
N PRO A 18 2.53 0.77 19.02
CA PRO A 18 2.78 -0.13 17.90
C PRO A 18 1.49 -0.58 17.22
N GLU A 19 0.47 -0.97 17.99
CA GLU A 19 -0.81 -1.47 17.44
C GLU A 19 -1.57 -0.40 16.64
N THR A 20 -1.37 0.87 16.98
CA THR A 20 -2.07 2.00 16.35
C THR A 20 -1.30 2.58 15.16
N LEU A 21 -0.09 2.09 14.88
CA LEU A 21 0.78 2.63 13.84
C LEU A 21 0.09 2.61 12.47
N ALA A 22 -0.49 1.47 12.09
CA ALA A 22 -1.18 1.31 10.80
C ALA A 22 -2.33 2.31 10.61
N MET A 23 -3.07 2.62 11.68
CA MET A 23 -4.17 3.60 11.62
C MET A 23 -3.66 5.04 11.54
N ARG A 24 -2.50 5.33 12.12
CA ARG A 24 -1.96 6.68 12.30
C ARG A 24 -1.08 7.15 11.14
N VAL A 25 -0.47 6.21 10.41
CA VAL A 25 0.41 6.53 9.27
C VAL A 25 -0.32 7.29 8.16
N GLY A 26 -1.64 7.11 8.01
CA GLY A 26 -2.46 7.84 7.03
C GLY A 26 -3.56 8.70 7.62
N GLN A 27 -3.47 9.10 8.90
CA GLN A 27 -4.51 9.91 9.54
C GLN A 27 -3.97 11.00 10.47
N GLY A 28 -4.41 12.23 10.21
CA GLY A 28 -4.30 13.35 11.14
C GLY A 28 -2.93 14.03 11.10
N VAL A 29 -2.48 14.56 12.24
CA VAL A 29 -1.29 15.44 12.30
C VAL A 29 0.03 14.70 11.99
N ALA A 30 0.05 13.37 12.11
CA ALA A 30 1.25 12.57 11.86
C ALA A 30 1.42 12.18 10.38
N GLU A 31 0.34 12.14 9.60
CA GLU A 31 0.32 11.74 8.18
C GLU A 31 1.35 12.50 7.33
N PRO A 32 1.44 13.86 7.38
CA PRO A 32 2.40 14.58 6.55
C PRO A 32 3.85 14.24 6.88
N TRP A 33 4.15 14.00 8.16
CA TRP A 33 5.50 13.62 8.57
C TRP A 33 5.84 12.20 8.12
N PHE A 34 4.88 11.28 8.22
CA PHE A 34 5.07 9.92 7.74
C PHE A 34 5.31 9.87 6.24
N ASP A 35 4.52 10.61 5.45
CA ASP A 35 4.63 10.57 3.99
C ASP A 35 5.82 11.36 3.44
N GLN A 36 6.19 12.49 4.06
CA GLN A 36 7.27 13.35 3.54
C GLN A 36 8.65 13.02 4.09
N VAL A 37 8.74 12.49 5.31
CA VAL A 37 10.02 12.27 6.00
C VAL A 37 10.29 10.78 6.17
N TRP A 38 9.37 10.07 6.82
CA TRP A 38 9.60 8.68 7.23
C TRP A 38 9.58 7.70 6.05
N ARG A 39 8.53 7.73 5.23
CA ARG A 39 8.31 6.83 4.10
C ARG A 39 9.46 6.88 3.08
N PRO A 40 9.90 8.04 2.54
CA PRO A 40 10.99 8.08 1.57
C PRO A 40 12.33 7.65 2.17
N TYR A 41 12.55 7.93 3.45
CA TYR A 41 13.74 7.42 4.15
C TYR A 41 13.70 5.90 4.27
N TRP A 42 12.61 5.35 4.79
CA TRP A 42 12.46 3.90 5.04
C TRP A 42 12.55 3.05 3.76
N THR A 43 11.96 3.54 2.66
CA THR A 43 12.04 2.87 1.36
C THR A 43 13.43 2.92 0.74
N SER A 44 14.21 3.97 1.02
CA SER A 44 15.60 4.07 0.53
C SER A 44 16.57 3.09 1.23
N LEU A 45 16.20 2.59 2.40
CA LEU A 45 17.04 1.67 3.17
C LEU A 45 16.96 0.23 2.63
N THR A 46 18.12 -0.43 2.61
CA THR A 46 18.23 -1.88 2.39
C THR A 46 17.75 -2.67 3.63
N PRO A 47 17.40 -3.97 3.51
CA PRO A 47 16.97 -4.77 4.65
C PRO A 47 17.97 -4.78 5.81
N ILE A 48 19.27 -4.82 5.50
CA ILE A 48 20.35 -4.77 6.50
C ILE A 48 20.42 -3.41 7.19
N GLN A 49 20.21 -2.31 6.45
CA GLN A 49 20.19 -0.98 7.04
C GLN A 49 18.95 -0.75 7.91
N ARG A 50 17.80 -1.33 7.55
CA ARG A 50 16.58 -1.28 8.37
C ARG A 50 16.77 -2.00 9.70
N THR A 51 17.37 -3.19 9.70
CA THR A 51 17.68 -3.90 10.95
C THR A 51 18.69 -3.14 11.80
N CYS A 52 19.78 -2.64 11.21
CA CYS A 52 20.74 -1.81 11.94
C CYS A 52 20.10 -0.53 12.51
N TYR A 53 19.17 0.10 11.78
CA TYR A 53 18.43 1.26 12.27
C TYR A 53 17.55 0.89 13.47
N LEU A 54 16.79 -0.20 13.39
CA LEU A 54 15.94 -0.68 14.49
C LEU A 54 16.76 -1.09 15.72
N ASP A 55 17.94 -1.66 15.51
CA ASP A 55 18.88 -2.02 16.58
C ASP A 55 19.48 -0.77 17.24
N ALA A 56 19.89 0.22 16.44
CA ALA A 56 20.47 1.47 16.95
C ALA A 56 19.49 2.29 17.79
N TRP A 57 18.18 2.17 17.53
CA TRP A 57 17.12 2.83 18.27
C TRP A 57 16.48 1.95 19.36
N GLU A 58 17.06 0.78 19.64
CA GLU A 58 16.56 -0.18 20.63
C GLU A 58 15.06 -0.49 20.47
N ALA A 59 14.62 -0.65 19.22
CA ALA A 59 13.20 -0.87 18.92
C ALA A 59 12.70 -2.16 19.56
N SER A 60 11.61 -2.07 20.34
CA SER A 60 10.93 -3.23 20.90
C SER A 60 10.46 -4.17 19.79
N PRO A 61 10.33 -5.49 20.05
CA PRO A 61 9.84 -6.43 19.04
C PRO A 61 8.49 -6.02 18.46
N GLU A 62 7.60 -5.45 19.27
CA GLU A 62 6.29 -4.94 18.85
C GLU A 62 6.43 -3.84 17.78
N TRP A 63 7.38 -2.92 17.94
CA TRP A 63 7.64 -1.87 16.97
C TRP A 63 8.24 -2.40 15.67
N ARG A 64 9.09 -3.42 15.76
CA ARG A 64 9.66 -4.09 14.59
C ARG A 64 8.57 -4.77 13.78
N GLU A 65 7.68 -5.51 14.44
CA GLU A 65 6.53 -6.15 13.81
C GLU A 65 5.56 -5.12 13.22
N ALA A 66 5.24 -4.06 13.95
CA ALA A 66 4.35 -3.01 13.45
C ALA A 66 4.91 -2.32 12.20
N ILE A 67 6.22 -2.00 12.18
CA ILE A 67 6.87 -1.40 11.02
C ILE A 67 6.94 -2.38 9.85
N ALA A 68 7.32 -3.63 10.09
CA ALA A 68 7.32 -4.66 9.04
C ALA A 68 5.91 -4.86 8.47
N PHE A 69 4.89 -4.92 9.32
CA PHE A 69 3.50 -4.99 8.91
C PHE A 69 3.10 -3.80 8.04
N VAL A 70 3.35 -2.56 8.48
CA VAL A 70 2.90 -1.38 7.72
C VAL A 70 3.70 -1.15 6.43
N PHE A 71 5.02 -1.33 6.47
CA PHE A 71 5.90 -0.88 5.40
C PHE A 71 6.48 -2.01 4.54
N GLU A 72 6.54 -3.25 5.01
CA GLU A 72 7.00 -4.38 4.18
C GLU A 72 5.83 -5.08 3.51
N THR A 73 4.71 -5.33 4.21
CA THR A 73 3.56 -6.02 3.59
C THR A 73 2.83 -5.18 2.54
N LEU A 74 2.80 -3.86 2.70
CA LEU A 74 2.21 -2.96 1.70
C LEU A 74 3.18 -2.61 0.55
N SER A 75 4.49 -2.85 0.71
CA SER A 75 5.47 -2.65 -0.37
C SER A 75 5.47 -3.81 -1.37
N ASP A 76 5.07 -5.00 -0.94
CA ASP A 76 4.90 -6.18 -1.82
C ASP A 76 3.58 -6.15 -2.60
N LEU A 77 2.66 -5.24 -2.22
CA LEU A 77 1.49 -4.90 -3.00
C LEU A 77 1.92 -3.89 -4.09
N ASP A 78 2.58 -4.41 -5.13
CA ASP A 78 3.02 -3.67 -6.31
C ASP A 78 1.81 -3.11 -7.09
N LEU A 79 1.24 -2.01 -6.58
CA LEU A 79 0.05 -1.34 -7.12
C LEU A 79 0.22 -0.93 -8.60
N ASP A 80 1.46 -0.74 -9.04
CA ASP A 80 1.79 -0.43 -10.44
C ASP A 80 1.56 -1.62 -11.38
N GLN A 81 1.67 -2.86 -10.88
CA GLN A 81 1.37 -4.05 -11.68
C GLN A 81 -0.14 -4.30 -11.80
N ASP A 82 -0.90 -4.05 -10.75
CA ASP A 82 -2.35 -4.26 -10.75
C ASP A 82 -3.07 -3.27 -11.68
N ALA A 83 -2.58 -2.03 -11.75
CA ALA A 83 -3.07 -1.04 -12.71
C ALA A 83 -2.85 -1.48 -14.17
N LYS A 84 -1.66 -2.01 -14.50
CA LYS A 84 -1.34 -2.55 -15.84
C LYS A 84 -2.15 -3.80 -16.18
N ALA A 85 -2.38 -4.69 -15.22
CA ALA A 85 -3.19 -5.88 -15.41
C ALA A 85 -4.65 -5.55 -15.76
N SER A 86 -5.21 -4.51 -15.12
CA SER A 86 -6.57 -4.04 -15.39
C SER A 86 -6.72 -3.40 -16.78
N GLU A 87 -5.73 -2.60 -17.22
CA GLU A 87 -5.70 -2.06 -18.59
C GLU A 87 -5.60 -3.15 -19.66
N ALA A 88 -4.79 -4.19 -19.42
CA ALA A 88 -4.66 -5.33 -20.32
C ALA A 88 -5.99 -6.11 -20.44
N TYR A 89 -6.70 -6.31 -19.33
CA TYR A 89 -8.00 -6.98 -19.31
C TYR A 89 -9.08 -6.21 -20.09
N LEU A 90 -9.13 -4.88 -19.94
CA LEU A 90 -10.07 -4.02 -20.70
C LEU A 90 -9.77 -4.01 -22.21
N ARG A 91 -8.48 -4.05 -22.60
CA ARG A 91 -8.09 -4.14 -24.01
C ARG A 91 -8.50 -5.47 -24.65
N ASP A 92 -8.38 -6.57 -23.92
CA ASP A 92 -8.73 -7.91 -24.41
C ASP A 92 -10.26 -8.13 -24.44
N HIS A 93 -11.00 -7.64 -23.44
CA HIS A 93 -12.43 -7.90 -23.30
C HIS A 93 -13.35 -6.81 -23.89
N GLY A 94 -12.78 -5.76 -24.51
CA GLY A 94 -13.51 -4.69 -25.22
C GLY A 94 -14.24 -5.13 -26.51
N LYS A 95 -14.12 -6.39 -26.94
CA LYS A 95 -14.82 -6.93 -28.13
C LYS A 95 -15.82 -8.03 -27.78
N ARG A 96 -16.88 -7.73 -27.04
CA ARG A 96 -18.09 -8.58 -27.07
C ARG A 96 -18.99 -8.15 -28.22
N PRO A 97 -19.28 -9.01 -29.23
CA PRO A 97 -20.25 -8.66 -30.26
C PRO A 97 -21.64 -8.51 -29.62
N ARG A 98 -22.31 -7.38 -29.87
CA ARG A 98 -23.75 -7.21 -29.59
C ARG A 98 -24.49 -8.35 -30.29
N LYS A 99 -24.84 -9.42 -29.56
CA LYS A 99 -25.75 -10.44 -30.07
C LYS A 99 -27.09 -9.76 -30.33
N LYS A 100 -27.36 -9.47 -31.61
CA LYS A 100 -28.68 -9.04 -32.08
C LYS A 100 -29.69 -10.08 -31.61
N LYS A 101 -30.55 -9.69 -30.66
CA LYS A 101 -31.73 -10.49 -30.29
C LYS A 101 -32.58 -10.61 -31.54
N ARG A 102 -32.48 -11.73 -32.26
CA ARG A 102 -33.44 -12.09 -33.29
C ARG A 102 -34.78 -12.26 -32.58
N SER A 103 -35.69 -11.38 -32.94
CA SER A 103 -37.03 -11.27 -32.39
C SER A 103 -37.75 -12.61 -32.52
N PHE A 104 -38.10 -13.22 -31.37
CA PHE A 104 -39.00 -14.39 -31.31
C PHE A 104 -40.45 -14.02 -31.64
N LEU A 105 -40.75 -12.75 -31.98
CA LEU A 105 -42.09 -12.27 -32.31
C LEU A 105 -42.54 -12.60 -33.75
N SER A 106 -41.69 -13.15 -34.61
CA SER A 106 -42.10 -13.53 -35.97
C SER A 106 -42.73 -14.92 -36.08
N TRP A 107 -42.79 -15.70 -34.99
CA TRP A 107 -43.34 -17.06 -35.02
C TRP A 107 -44.82 -17.14 -34.59
N LEU A 108 -45.37 -16.10 -33.96
CA LEU A 108 -46.76 -16.07 -33.46
C LEU A 108 -47.78 -15.46 -34.44
N LEU A 109 -47.37 -15.11 -35.66
CA LEU A 109 -48.23 -14.46 -36.68
C LEU A 109 -48.41 -15.26 -37.98
N LYS A 110 -48.15 -16.58 -37.95
CA LYS A 110 -48.61 -17.49 -39.02
C LYS A 110 -49.70 -18.39 -38.45
N ARG A 111 -50.93 -17.90 -38.52
CA ARG A 111 -52.16 -18.71 -38.50
C ARG A 111 -52.71 -18.75 -39.92
#